data_AF-A3MVY2-F1
#
_entry.id   AF-A3MVY2-F1
#
_cell.length_a   1.000
_cell.length_b   1.000
_cell.length_c   1.000
_cell.angle_alpha   90.00
_cell.angle_beta   90.00
_cell.angle_gamma   90.00
#
_symmetry.space_group_name_H-M   'P 1'
#
loop_
_entity.id
_entity.type
_entity.pdbx_description
1 polymer ?
#
loop_
_entity_poly.entity_id
_entity_poly.type
_entity_poly.pdbx_seq_one_letter_code
_entity_poly.pdbx_strand_id
1 'polypeptide(L)'
;MLCREVAPKVIYKLGEEVYIASVERRGPWIYAVCYVRYQTEREECYQVVLKLKAGTRYFLGRCDCRDFKYRGGPCKHIVRAKVALREYSKLKAK
;
A
#
# COMPACT_ATOMS: atom_id res chain seq x y z
N MET A 1 0.63 -10.25 -10.10
CA MET A 1 -0.72 -9.75 -10.44
C MET A 1 -0.56 -8.56 -11.37
N LEU A 2 -1.42 -8.39 -12.38
CA LEU A 2 -1.28 -7.27 -13.30
C LEU A 2 -1.98 -6.02 -12.73
N CYS A 3 -1.37 -4.84 -12.90
CA CYS A 3 -1.94 -3.59 -12.40
C CYS A 3 -3.32 -3.28 -13.00
N ARG A 4 -3.55 -3.66 -14.26
CA ARG A 4 -4.86 -3.55 -14.93
C ARG A 4 -5.99 -4.34 -14.25
N GLU A 5 -5.66 -5.44 -13.56
CA GLU A 5 -6.64 -6.27 -12.83
C GLU A 5 -7.01 -5.65 -11.48
N VAL A 6 -6.11 -4.84 -10.93
CA VAL A 6 -6.24 -4.17 -9.64
C VAL A 6 -6.96 -2.84 -9.78
N ALA A 7 -6.61 -2.06 -10.80
CA ALA A 7 -7.13 -0.71 -11.04
C ALA A 7 -8.66 -0.57 -10.92
N PRO A 8 -9.52 -1.50 -11.38
CA PRO A 8 -10.97 -1.35 -11.23
C PRO A 8 -11.49 -1.60 -9.80
N LYS A 9 -10.68 -2.18 -8.90
CA LYS A 9 -11.09 -2.62 -7.56
C LYS A 9 -10.61 -1.69 -6.44
N VAL A 10 -10.09 -0.51 -6.77
CA VAL A 10 -9.41 0.36 -5.80
C VAL A 10 -10.26 1.56 -5.41
N ILE A 11 -10.19 1.92 -4.13
CA ILE A 11 -10.91 3.06 -3.56
C ILE A 11 -10.11 4.36 -3.65
N TYR A 12 -8.81 4.27 -3.92
CA TYR A 12 -7.92 5.42 -4.08
C TYR A 12 -6.70 5.06 -4.92
N LYS A 13 -6.19 6.02 -5.67
CA LYS A 13 -4.93 5.92 -6.40
C LYS A 13 -4.05 7.13 -6.09
N LEU A 14 -2.77 6.89 -5.84
CA LEU A 14 -1.74 7.94 -5.80
C LEU A 14 -0.95 7.87 -7.11
N GLY A 15 -1.31 8.74 -8.05
CA GLY A 15 -0.80 8.69 -9.42
C GLY A 15 -1.13 7.34 -10.09
N GLU A 16 -0.15 6.78 -10.80
CA GLU A 16 -0.21 5.42 -11.38
C GLU A 16 0.74 4.43 -10.68
N GLU A 17 1.26 4.80 -9.51
CA GLU A 17 2.26 4.01 -8.80
C GLU A 17 1.66 3.18 -7.66
N VAL A 18 0.62 3.70 -6.98
CA VAL A 18 0.02 3.05 -5.82
C VAL A 18 -1.49 3.06 -5.92
N TYR A 19 -2.09 1.91 -5.69
CA TYR A 19 -3.53 1.70 -5.66
C TYR A 19 -3.92 1.16 -4.28
N ILE A 20 -4.91 1.77 -3.62
CA ILE A 20 -5.42 1.32 -2.32
C ILE A 20 -6.74 0.61 -2.57
N ALA A 21 -6.80 -0.69 -2.28
CA ALA A 21 -7.99 -1.50 -2.47
C ALA A 21 -8.96 -1.39 -1.29
N SER A 22 -8.45 -1.39 -0.06
CA SER A 22 -9.28 -1.23 1.13
C SER A 22 -8.51 -0.54 2.25
N VAL A 23 -9.27 0.16 3.10
CA VAL A 23 -8.78 0.72 4.37
C VAL A 23 -9.82 0.41 5.44
N GLU A 24 -9.38 -0.25 6.51
CA GLU A 24 -10.21 -0.63 7.64
C GLU A 24 -9.61 -0.08 8.93
N ARG A 25 -10.45 0.52 9.77
CA ARG A 25 -10.04 0.95 11.11
C ARG A 25 -10.55 -0.06 12.14
N ARG A 26 -9.64 -0.62 12.94
CA ARG A 26 -9.93 -1.55 14.03
C ARG A 26 -9.32 -1.01 15.32
N GLY A 27 -10.12 -0.25 16.07
CA GLY A 27 -9.67 0.48 17.26
C GLY A 27 -8.54 1.48 16.94
N PRO A 28 -7.37 1.40 17.60
CA PRO A 28 -6.24 2.29 17.34
C PRO A 28 -5.44 1.91 16.08
N TRP A 29 -5.82 0.83 15.39
CA TRP A 29 -5.09 0.33 14.22
C TRP A 29 -5.84 0.63 12.93
N ILE A 30 -5.08 1.02 11.91
CA ILE A 30 -5.52 1.19 10.53
C ILE A 30 -4.86 0.10 9.70
N TYR A 31 -5.68 -0.71 9.06
CA TYR A 31 -5.26 -1.75 8.14
C TYR A 31 -5.55 -1.28 6.73
N ALA A 32 -4.62 -1.50 5.80
CA ALA A 32 -4.87 -1.22 4.40
C ALA A 32 -4.31 -2.31 3.51
N VAL A 33 -5.06 -2.65 2.47
CA VAL A 33 -4.58 -3.47 1.36
C VAL A 33 -4.27 -2.53 0.21
N CYS A 34 -3.00 -2.45 -0.14
CA CYS A 34 -2.49 -1.64 -1.24
C CYS A 34 -1.87 -2.54 -2.30
N TYR A 35 -1.75 -2.01 -3.50
CA TYR A 35 -1.02 -2.59 -4.61
C TYR A 35 -0.08 -1.54 -5.16
N VAL A 36 1.17 -1.89 -5.35
CA VAL A 36 2.20 -0.96 -5.80
C VAL A 36 2.75 -1.44 -7.13
N ARG A 37 2.70 -0.58 -8.15
CA ARG A 37 3.23 -0.85 -9.48
C ARG A 37 4.74 -1.01 -9.41
N TYR A 38 5.24 -2.07 -10.06
CA TYR A 38 6.65 -2.25 -10.29
C TYR A 38 7.13 -1.34 -11.43
N GLN A 39 8.30 -0.74 -11.29
CA GLN A 39 8.78 0.32 -12.19
C GLN A 39 9.41 -0.19 -13.50
N THR A 40 9.30 -1.47 -13.82
CA THR A 40 9.81 -2.00 -15.10
C THR A 40 8.70 -2.02 -16.16
N GLU A 41 9.05 -2.36 -17.41
CA GLU A 41 8.09 -2.48 -18.52
C GLU A 41 6.96 -3.49 -18.27
N ARG A 42 7.09 -4.32 -17.23
CA ARG A 42 6.05 -5.24 -16.82
C ARG A 42 5.01 -4.50 -15.99
N GLU A 43 3.74 -4.57 -16.41
CA GLU A 43 2.58 -4.06 -15.65
C GLU A 43 2.28 -4.91 -14.39
N GLU A 44 3.30 -5.27 -13.62
CA GLU A 44 3.17 -6.06 -12.40
C GLU A 44 2.91 -5.16 -11.20
N CYS A 45 1.90 -5.51 -10.41
CA CYS A 45 1.59 -4.89 -9.14
C CYS A 45 1.87 -5.87 -8.00
N TYR A 46 2.56 -5.39 -6.98
CA TYR A 46 2.85 -6.11 -5.74
C TYR A 46 1.82 -5.76 -4.67
N GLN A 47 1.23 -6.76 -4.05
CA GLN A 47 0.35 -6.56 -2.91
C GLN A 47 1.17 -6.14 -1.68
N VAL A 48 0.71 -5.08 -1.03
CA VAL A 48 1.25 -4.54 0.21
C VAL A 48 0.13 -4.46 1.24
N VAL A 49 0.27 -5.19 2.33
CA VAL A 49 -0.62 -5.07 3.49
C VAL A 49 0.06 -4.20 4.52
N LEU A 50 -0.61 -3.12 4.92
CA LEU A 50 -0.14 -2.19 5.95
C LEU A 50 -0.97 -2.31 7.22
N LYS A 51 -0.30 -2.17 8.34
CA LYS A 51 -0.88 -2.00 9.67
C LYS A 51 -0.22 -0.79 10.33
N LEU A 52 -0.97 0.29 10.53
CA LEU A 52 -0.52 1.53 11.16
C LEU A 52 -1.22 1.73 12.49
N LYS A 53 -0.49 2.22 13.49
CA LYS A 53 -1.10 2.71 14.74
C LYS A 53 -1.46 4.18 14.57
N ALA A 54 -2.75 4.49 14.63
CA ALA A 54 -3.28 5.84 14.51
C ALA A 54 -2.58 6.79 15.49
N GLY A 55 -2.30 8.02 15.04
CA GLY A 55 -1.58 9.02 15.83
C GLY A 55 -0.06 8.79 15.96
N THR A 56 0.51 7.74 15.35
CA THR A 56 1.95 7.45 15.43
C THR A 56 2.62 7.33 14.07
N ARG A 57 3.96 7.30 14.06
CA ARG A 57 4.76 7.00 12.86
C ARG A 57 5.00 5.50 12.66
N TYR A 58 4.66 4.68 13.66
CA TYR A 58 4.88 3.24 13.66
C TYR A 58 3.93 2.52 12.71
N PHE A 59 4.51 1.63 11.90
CA PHE A 59 3.78 0.81 10.95
C PHE A 59 4.49 -0.52 10.76
N LEU A 60 3.69 -1.54 10.49
CA LEU A 60 4.15 -2.81 9.96
C LEU A 60 3.64 -2.94 8.53
N GLY A 61 4.47 -3.52 7.68
CA GLY A 61 4.11 -3.75 6.29
C GLY A 61 4.56 -5.14 5.88
N ARG A 62 3.73 -5.81 5.08
CA ARG A 62 4.08 -7.05 4.40
C ARG A 62 3.92 -6.82 2.91
N CYS A 63 4.95 -7.14 2.14
CA CYS A 63 4.92 -7.05 0.68
C CYS A 63 5.20 -8.43 0.08
N ASP A 64 4.56 -8.73 -1.04
CA ASP A 64 4.79 -9.96 -1.80
C ASP A 64 5.98 -9.87 -2.78
N CYS A 65 6.67 -8.71 -2.84
CA CYS A 65 7.84 -8.53 -3.69
C CYS A 65 9.02 -9.41 -3.24
N ARG A 66 9.91 -9.71 -4.21
CA ARG A 66 11.09 -10.55 -3.98
C ARG A 66 12.00 -9.96 -2.90
N ASP A 67 12.24 -8.65 -2.93
CA ASP A 67 13.11 -7.99 -1.93
C ASP A 67 12.64 -8.25 -0.49
N PHE A 68 11.33 -8.15 -0.25
CA PHE A 68 10.77 -8.40 1.08
C PHE A 68 10.87 -9.89 1.45
N LYS A 69 10.54 -10.79 0.52
CA LYS A 69 10.61 -12.25 0.73
C LYS A 69 12.02 -12.73 1.08
N TYR A 70 13.04 -12.22 0.41
CA TYR A 70 14.42 -12.69 0.58
C TYR A 70 15.23 -11.93 1.63
N ARG A 71 14.98 -10.62 1.82
CA ARG A 71 15.78 -9.80 2.74
C ARG A 71 15.10 -9.52 4.08
N GLY A 72 13.80 -9.81 4.22
CA GLY A 72 13.04 -9.59 5.46
C GLY A 72 12.92 -8.12 5.91
N GLY A 73 13.49 -7.18 5.15
CA GLY A 73 13.50 -5.75 5.47
C GLY A 73 12.34 -4.98 4.82
N PRO A 74 12.06 -3.74 5.28
CA PRO A 74 11.07 -2.88 4.66
C PRO A 74 11.49 -2.56 3.21
N CYS A 75 10.71 -3.04 2.24
CA CYS A 75 10.97 -2.75 0.83
C CYS A 75 10.39 -1.38 0.42
N LYS A 76 10.86 -0.86 -0.73
CA LYS A 76 10.38 0.41 -1.30
C LYS A 76 8.86 0.47 -1.48
N HIS A 77 8.21 -0.66 -1.77
CA HIS A 77 6.76 -0.72 -1.97
C HIS A 77 5.99 -0.44 -0.67
N ILE A 78 6.48 -0.90 0.47
CA ILE A 78 5.86 -0.64 1.78
C ILE A 78 5.90 0.87 2.08
N VAL A 79 7.03 1.52 1.80
CA VAL A 79 7.19 2.97 2.02
C VAL A 79 6.23 3.75 1.13
N ARG A 80 6.13 3.41 -0.16
CA ARG A 80 5.18 4.05 -1.10
C ARG A 80 3.73 3.86 -0.68
N ALA A 81 3.35 2.65 -0.30
CA ALA A 81 2.01 2.35 0.19
C ALA A 81 1.67 3.18 1.44
N LYS A 82 2.63 3.37 2.36
CA LYS A 82 2.46 4.21 3.55
C LYS A 82 2.19 5.67 3.20
N VAL A 83 2.92 6.22 2.22
CA VAL A 83 2.71 7.59 1.74
C VAL A 83 1.32 7.73 1.14
N ALA A 84 0.92 6.82 0.25
CA ALA A 84 -0.42 6.83 -0.35
C ALA A 84 -1.54 6.75 0.70
N LEU A 85 -1.38 5.90 1.72
CA LEU A 85 -2.36 5.78 2.79
C LEU A 85 -2.46 7.06 3.66
N ARG A 86 -1.35 7.78 3.84
CA ARG A 86 -1.37 9.08 4.53
C ARG A 86 -2.12 10.13 3.70
N GLU A 87 -1.88 10.20 2.41
CA GLU A 87 -2.59 11.13 1.51
C GLU A 87 -4.09 10.80 1.45
N TYR A 88 -4.45 9.53 1.32
CA TYR A 88 -5.84 9.08 1.43
C TYR A 88 -6.49 9.50 2.76
N SER A 89 -5.78 9.32 3.88
CA SER A 89 -6.31 9.67 5.21
C SER A 89 -6.53 11.16 5.37
N LYS A 90 -5.64 12.01 4.81
CA LYS A 90 -5.82 13.47 4.79
C LYS A 90 -7.06 13.87 4.01
N LEU A 91 -7.29 13.25 2.84
CA LEU A 91 -8.45 13.53 2.00
C LEU A 91 -9.76 13.12 2.67
N LYS A 92 -9.77 12.03 3.45
CA LYS A 92 -10.96 11.58 4.20
C LYS A 92 -11.24 12.35 5.49
N ALA A 93 -10.26 13.09 6.00
CA ALA A 93 -10.40 13.92 7.19
C ALA A 93 -10.94 15.34 6.88
N LYS A 94 -11.07 15.67 5.59
CA LYS A 94 -11.68 16.91 5.09
C LYS A 94 -13.13 16.65 4.69
#